data_AF-A0A9D0XRT0-F1
#
_entry.id   AF-A0A9D0XRT0-F1
#
_cell.length_a   1.000
_cell.length_b   1.000
_cell.length_c   1.000
_cell.angle_alpha   90.00
_cell.angle_beta   90.00
_cell.angle_gamma   90.00
#
_symmetry.space_group_name_H-M   'P 1'
#
loop_
_entity.id
_entity.type
_entity.pdbx_description
1 polymer ?
#
loop_
_entity_poly.entity_id
_entity_poly.type
_entity_poly.pdbx_seq_one_letter_code
_entity_poly.pdbx_strand_id
1 'polypeptide(L)'
;IERMVQEAEMYRNQDRKKKELAEARNLADNAAYAAEKFLRELGDQVPAEARKNLEEKVRALRESLSGEDVARIRQRTAELNEALQAIGAQMYQGAGPAASPPPSEEEGPEGDVIEGEFSAD
;
A
#
# COMPACT_ATOMS: atom_id res chain seq x y z
N ILE A 1 -1.15 33.21 31.98
CA ILE A 1 -1.87 33.05 30.69
C ILE A 1 -0.91 32.53 29.62
N GLU A 2 0.21 33.21 29.35
CA GLU A 2 1.19 32.76 28.34
C GLU A 2 1.74 31.33 28.54
N ARG A 3 2.09 30.92 29.77
CA ARG A 3 2.51 29.53 30.05
C ARG A 3 1.43 28.49 29.72
N MET A 4 0.17 28.79 30.06
CA MET A 4 -0.95 27.87 29.78
C MET A 4 -1.22 27.75 28.27
N VAL A 5 -1.00 28.82 27.50
CA VAL A 5 -1.12 28.80 26.03
C VAL A 5 -0.01 27.96 25.40
N GLN A 6 1.25 28.13 25.84
CA GLN A 6 2.39 27.35 25.36
C GLN A 6 2.27 25.86 25.69
N GLU A 7 1.83 25.53 26.92
CA GLU A 7 1.57 24.16 27.33
C GLU A 7 0.46 23.53 26.46
N ALA A 8 -0.66 24.24 26.26
CA ALA A 8 -1.75 23.77 25.40
C ALA A 8 -1.31 23.55 23.94
N GLU A 9 -0.43 24.39 23.39
CA GLU A 9 0.16 24.20 22.06
C GLU A 9 1.09 22.99 21.98
N MET A 10 1.92 22.76 23.00
CA MET A 10 2.76 21.57 23.06
C MET A 10 1.94 20.28 23.09
N TYR A 11 0.90 20.21 23.92
CA TYR A 11 0.03 19.03 23.97
C TYR A 11 -0.68 18.77 22.65
N ARG A 12 -1.26 19.82 22.03
CA ARG A 12 -1.88 19.69 20.69
C ARG A 12 -0.90 19.16 19.63
N ASN A 13 0.34 19.64 19.64
CA ASN A 13 1.36 19.18 18.70
C ASN A 13 1.81 17.74 18.96
N GLN A 14 1.93 17.33 20.23
CA GLN A 14 2.26 15.95 20.59
C GLN A 14 1.15 14.98 20.19
N ASP A 15 -0.11 15.34 20.45
CA ASP A 15 -1.26 14.49 20.10
C ASP A 15 -1.39 14.33 18.59
N ARG A 16 -1.17 15.42 17.83
CA ARG A 16 -1.13 15.36 16.37
C ARG A 16 -0.04 14.41 15.88
N LYS A 17 1.18 14.50 16.40
CA LYS A 17 2.28 13.59 16.01
C LYS A 17 1.97 12.13 16.33
N LYS A 18 1.41 11.85 17.52
CA LYS A 18 1.01 10.49 17.91
C LYS A 18 -0.07 9.94 16.98
N LYS A 19 -1.05 10.77 16.63
CA LYS A 19 -2.11 10.40 15.68
C LYS A 19 -1.51 10.08 14.30
N GLU A 20 -0.68 10.96 13.76
CA GLU A 20 -0.03 10.76 12.45
C GLU A 20 0.84 9.49 12.43
N LEU A 21 1.54 9.20 13.54
CA LEU A 21 2.31 7.96 13.68
C LEU A 21 1.42 6.72 13.72
N ALA A 22 0.34 6.74 14.49
CA ALA A 22 -0.60 5.63 14.57
C ALA A 22 -1.25 5.33 13.20
N GLU A 23 -1.69 6.37 12.49
CA GLU A 23 -2.25 6.25 11.14
C GLU A 23 -1.22 5.67 10.16
N ALA A 24 0.02 6.17 10.19
CA ALA A 24 1.08 5.67 9.32
C ALA A 24 1.41 4.19 9.61
N ARG A 25 1.45 3.79 10.89
CA ARG A 25 1.66 2.40 11.29
C ARG A 25 0.54 1.48 10.82
N ASN A 26 -0.72 1.88 11.02
CA ASN A 26 -1.87 1.08 10.59
C ASN A 26 -1.88 0.89 9.06
N LEU A 27 -1.60 1.95 8.29
CA LEU A 27 -1.51 1.85 6.84
C LEU A 27 -0.38 0.91 6.39
N ALA A 28 0.78 1.02 7.02
CA ALA A 28 1.94 0.19 6.75
C ALA A 28 1.70 -1.29 7.10
N ASP A 29 1.09 -1.59 8.24
CA ASP A 29 0.73 -2.96 8.64
C ASP A 29 -0.25 -3.59 7.65
N ASN A 30 -1.29 -2.84 7.25
CA ASN A 30 -2.24 -3.32 6.25
C ASN A 30 -1.56 -3.59 4.90
N ALA A 31 -0.67 -2.71 4.46
CA ALA A 31 0.08 -2.89 3.21
C ALA A 31 1.01 -4.10 3.27
N ALA A 32 1.75 -4.29 4.36
CA ALA A 32 2.61 -5.45 4.57
C ALA A 32 1.81 -6.76 4.54
N TYR A 33 0.67 -6.80 5.23
CA TYR A 33 -0.21 -7.96 5.23
C TYR A 33 -0.77 -8.28 3.83
N ALA A 34 -1.22 -7.25 3.10
CA ALA A 34 -1.73 -7.41 1.74
C ALA A 34 -0.66 -7.97 0.80
N ALA A 35 0.58 -7.46 0.89
CA ALA A 35 1.70 -7.94 0.09
C ALA A 35 2.06 -9.41 0.40
N GLU A 36 2.09 -9.79 1.67
CA GLU A 36 2.33 -11.17 2.07
C GLU A 36 1.20 -12.11 1.60
N LYS A 37 -0.05 -11.65 1.69
CA LYS A 37 -1.21 -12.40 1.18
C LYS A 37 -1.10 -12.61 -0.32
N PHE A 38 -0.80 -11.56 -1.07
CA PHE A 38 -0.61 -11.62 -2.52
C PHE A 38 0.48 -12.63 -2.92
N LEU A 39 1.62 -12.64 -2.24
CA LEU A 39 2.70 -13.62 -2.49
C LEU A 39 2.31 -15.07 -2.17
N ARG A 40 1.44 -15.26 -1.18
CA ARG A 40 0.89 -16.58 -0.83
C ARG A 40 -0.12 -17.05 -1.86
N GLU A 41 -0.98 -16.17 -2.35
CA GLU A 41 -2.04 -16.49 -3.31
C GLU A 41 -1.49 -16.78 -4.70
N LEU A 42 -0.57 -15.95 -5.19
CA LEU A 42 0.01 -16.13 -6.52
C LEU A 42 1.15 -17.15 -6.57
N GLY A 43 1.78 -17.46 -5.43
CA GLY A 43 2.78 -18.53 -5.35
C GLY A 43 3.81 -18.48 -6.48
N ASP A 44 3.93 -19.56 -7.24
CA ASP A 44 4.91 -19.71 -8.32
C ASP A 44 4.60 -18.88 -9.58
N GLN A 45 3.45 -18.20 -9.64
CA GLN A 45 3.13 -17.29 -10.76
C GLN A 45 3.94 -16.00 -10.69
N VAL A 46 4.41 -15.59 -9.51
CA VAL A 46 5.26 -14.40 -9.35
C VAL A 46 6.71 -14.77 -9.66
N PRO A 47 7.38 -14.07 -10.59
CA PRO A 47 8.80 -14.31 -10.88
C PRO A 47 9.66 -14.21 -9.62
N ALA A 48 10.67 -15.08 -9.48
CA ALA A 48 11.50 -15.17 -8.29
C ALA A 48 12.15 -13.82 -7.88
N GLU A 49 12.62 -13.05 -8.85
CA GLU A 49 13.20 -11.72 -8.61
C GLU A 49 12.15 -10.72 -8.11
N ALA A 50 10.95 -10.74 -8.66
CA ALA A 50 9.84 -9.90 -8.24
C ALA A 50 9.36 -10.27 -6.83
N ARG A 51 9.26 -11.56 -6.53
CA ARG A 51 8.96 -12.10 -5.20
C ARG A 51 9.98 -11.60 -4.18
N LYS A 52 11.26 -11.79 -4.46
CA LYS A 52 12.36 -11.40 -3.56
C LYS A 52 12.34 -9.89 -3.29
N ASN A 53 12.19 -9.07 -4.33
CA ASN A 53 12.09 -7.61 -4.18
C ASN A 53 10.89 -7.22 -3.28
N LEU A 54 9.74 -7.86 -3.46
CA LEU A 54 8.56 -7.59 -2.63
C LEU A 54 8.78 -8.02 -1.17
N GLU A 55 9.36 -9.20 -0.94
CA GLU A 55 9.71 -9.69 0.40
C GLU A 55 10.70 -8.76 1.13
N GLU A 56 11.71 -8.25 0.43
CA GLU A 56 12.66 -7.28 0.96
C GLU A 56 11.98 -5.97 1.37
N LYS A 57 11.03 -5.48 0.56
CA LYS A 57 10.24 -4.27 0.86
C LYS A 57 9.30 -4.47 2.05
N VAL A 58 8.62 -5.62 2.14
CA VAL A 58 7.80 -5.99 3.31
C VAL A 58 8.66 -5.98 4.57
N ARG A 59 9.84 -6.61 4.52
CA ARG A 59 10.76 -6.64 5.65
C ARG A 59 11.22 -5.24 6.04
N ALA A 60 11.64 -4.41 5.09
CA ALA A 60 12.07 -3.04 5.35
C ALA A 60 10.95 -2.17 5.94
N LEU A 61 9.71 -2.37 5.50
CA LEU A 61 8.54 -1.72 6.07
C LEU A 61 8.30 -2.16 7.52
N ARG A 62 8.28 -3.48 7.79
CA ARG A 62 8.14 -4.03 9.15
C ARG A 62 9.25 -3.56 10.09
N GLU A 63 10.49 -3.47 9.62
CA GLU A 63 11.59 -2.91 10.42
C GLU A 63 11.34 -1.43 10.75
N SER A 64 10.81 -0.64 9.82
CA SER A 64 10.51 0.78 10.06
C SER A 64 9.40 1.01 11.09
N LEU A 65 8.47 0.06 11.25
CA LEU A 65 7.38 0.13 12.22
C LEU A 65 7.85 0.10 13.68
N SER A 66 9.05 -0.44 13.93
CA SER A 66 9.68 -0.43 15.25
C SER A 66 10.11 0.98 15.71
N GLY A 67 10.23 1.92 14.77
CA GLY A 67 10.58 3.32 15.04
C GLY A 67 9.38 4.27 15.05
N GLU A 68 9.66 5.56 15.23
CA GLU A 68 8.66 6.64 15.26
C GLU A 68 8.79 7.62 14.07
N ASP A 69 9.60 7.26 13.07
CA ASP A 69 9.82 8.08 11.88
C ASP A 69 8.66 7.92 10.88
N VAL A 70 7.65 8.77 11.03
CA VAL A 70 6.46 8.81 10.17
C VAL A 70 6.81 8.94 8.69
N ALA A 71 7.83 9.74 8.36
CA ALA A 71 8.25 9.95 6.98
C ALA A 71 8.82 8.66 6.38
N ARG A 72 9.69 7.98 7.14
CA ARG A 72 10.24 6.68 6.74
C ARG A 72 9.16 5.62 6.58
N ILE A 73 8.22 5.52 7.53
CA ILE A 73 7.12 4.55 7.45
C ILE A 73 6.31 4.80 6.17
N ARG A 74 5.89 6.05 5.91
CA ARG A 74 5.14 6.41 4.69
C ARG A 74 5.90 6.12 3.40
N GLN A 75 7.19 6.44 3.38
CA GLN A 75 8.04 6.16 2.21
C GLN A 75 8.11 4.66 1.93
N ARG A 76 8.36 3.83 2.95
CA ARG A 76 8.42 2.37 2.80
C ARG A 76 7.07 1.78 2.37
N THR A 77 5.97 2.32 2.87
CA THR A 77 4.63 1.93 2.43
C THR A 77 4.41 2.22 0.94
N ALA A 78 4.80 3.42 0.48
CA ALA A 78 4.69 3.79 -0.93
C ALA A 78 5.55 2.88 -1.82
N GLU A 79 6.81 2.65 -1.43
CA GLU A 79 7.74 1.76 -2.13
C GLU A 79 7.23 0.31 -2.23
N LEU A 80 6.49 -0.16 -1.22
CA LEU A 80 5.86 -1.49 -1.21
C LEU A 80 4.67 -1.54 -2.18
N ASN A 81 3.81 -0.52 -2.14
CA ASN A 81 2.64 -0.43 -3.01
C ASN A 81 3.04 -0.33 -4.49
N GLU A 82 4.08 0.45 -4.81
CA GLU A 82 4.62 0.53 -6.17
C GLU A 82 5.13 -0.83 -6.66
N ALA A 83 5.79 -1.61 -5.80
CA ALA A 83 6.24 -2.95 -6.16
C ALA A 83 5.06 -3.90 -6.41
N LEU A 84 4.01 -3.84 -5.59
CA LEU A 84 2.79 -4.61 -5.81
C LEU A 84 2.14 -4.28 -7.16
N GLN A 85 2.01 -2.99 -7.47
CA GLN A 85 1.45 -2.54 -8.75
C GLN A 85 2.29 -3.00 -9.94
N ALA A 86 3.63 -2.91 -9.84
CA ALA A 86 4.54 -3.36 -10.89
C ALA A 86 4.40 -4.86 -11.16
N ILE A 87 4.25 -5.68 -10.10
CA ILE A 87 4.04 -7.13 -10.25
C ILE A 87 2.67 -7.40 -10.86
N GLY A 88 1.62 -6.72 -10.41
CA GLY A 88 0.29 -6.82 -11.00
C GLY A 88 0.30 -6.49 -12.50
N ALA A 89 0.97 -5.40 -12.90
CA ALA A 89 1.10 -5.00 -14.29
C ALA A 89 1.86 -6.06 -15.13
N GLN A 90 2.95 -6.62 -14.59
CA GLN A 90 3.70 -7.68 -15.27
C GLN A 90 2.87 -8.97 -15.43
N MET A 91 2.07 -9.31 -14.43
CA MET A 91 1.15 -10.45 -14.49
C MET A 91 0.07 -10.27 -15.55
N TYR A 92 -0.53 -9.08 -15.64
CA TYR A 92 -1.51 -8.76 -16.68
C TYR A 92 -0.90 -8.72 -18.09
N GLN A 93 0.36 -8.32 -18.24
CA GLN A 93 1.04 -8.32 -19.53
C GLN A 93 1.52 -9.72 -19.96
N GLY A 94 1.83 -10.59 -18.99
CA GLY A 94 2.20 -11.99 -19.22
C GLY A 94 1.01 -12.91 -19.48
N ALA A 95 -0.16 -12.56 -18.96
CA ALA A 95 -1.43 -13.16 -19.37
C ALA A 95 -1.91 -12.49 -20.66
N GLY A 96 -1.80 -13.17 -21.81
CA GLY A 96 -2.58 -12.79 -22.99
C GLY A 96 -4.08 -12.64 -22.65
N PRO A 97 -4.92 -12.07 -23.54
CA PRO A 97 -6.26 -11.50 -23.25
C PRO A 97 -7.32 -12.51 -22.78
N ALA A 98 -7.09 -13.14 -21.64
CA ALA A 98 -7.87 -14.21 -21.05
C ALA A 98 -7.57 -14.31 -19.55
N ALA A 99 -7.75 -13.21 -18.82
CA ALA A 99 -7.90 -13.26 -17.37
C ALA A 99 -8.76 -12.07 -16.94
N SER A 100 -10.05 -12.34 -16.74
CA SER A 100 -11.00 -11.40 -16.14
C SER A 100 -10.44 -10.84 -14.82
N PRO A 101 -10.70 -9.55 -14.52
CA PRO A 101 -10.22 -8.95 -13.30
C PRO A 101 -10.85 -9.61 -12.07
N PRO A 102 -10.13 -9.72 -10.93
CA PRO A 102 -10.75 -10.11 -9.67
C PRO A 102 -11.78 -9.05 -9.27
N PRO A 103 -12.86 -9.43 -8.57
CA PRO A 103 -13.88 -8.48 -8.16
C PRO A 103 -13.28 -7.51 -7.13
N SER A 104 -13.28 -6.24 -7.47
CA SER A 104 -13.14 -5.15 -6.52
C SER A 104 -14.35 -5.17 -5.60
N GLU A 105 -14.23 -5.74 -4.40
CA GLU A 105 -15.16 -5.47 -3.30
C GLU A 105 -14.86 -4.07 -2.74
N GLU A 106 -15.39 -3.05 -3.41
CA GLU A 106 -15.80 -1.79 -2.76
C GLU A 106 -17.13 -1.34 -3.38
N GLU A 107 -18.21 -1.56 -2.64
CA GLU A 107 -19.51 -0.91 -2.87
C GLU A 107 -19.39 0.60 -2.62
N GLY A 108 -19.69 1.41 -3.64
CA GLY A 108 -19.90 2.85 -3.55
C GLY A 108 -20.33 3.40 -4.92
N PRO A 109 -21.51 4.05 -5.05
CA PRO A 109 -22.25 4.07 -6.31
C PRO A 109 -21.86 5.20 -7.28
N GLU A 110 -22.09 4.91 -8.56
CA GLU A 110 -22.19 5.83 -9.72
C GLU A 110 -20.92 6.55 -10.19
N GLY A 111 -20.48 6.20 -11.40
CA GLY A 111 -19.56 7.06 -12.18
C GLY A 111 -18.70 6.34 -13.22
N ASP A 112 -19.34 5.81 -14.26
CA ASP A 112 -18.91 5.89 -15.67
C ASP A 112 -17.41 5.80 -16.01
N VAL A 113 -16.94 4.64 -16.51
CA VAL A 113 -15.82 4.41 -17.48
C VAL A 113 -15.50 2.89 -17.51
N ILE A 114 -15.43 2.11 -18.59
CA ILE A 114 -15.30 2.33 -20.05
C ILE A 114 -15.93 1.12 -20.76
N GLU A 115 -16.91 1.35 -21.63
CA GLU A 115 -17.35 0.40 -22.65
C GLU A 115 -16.32 0.44 -23.79
N GLY A 116 -15.39 -0.51 -23.77
CA GLY A 116 -14.42 -0.70 -24.85
C GLY A 116 -15.08 -1.43 -26.02
N GLU A 117 -15.70 -0.67 -26.90
CA GLU A 117 -16.13 -1.09 -28.24
C GLU A 117 -14.95 -1.75 -28.98
N PHE A 118 -14.98 -3.08 -29.10
CA PHE A 118 -14.09 -3.82 -29.97
C PHE A 118 -14.77 -3.95 -31.34
N SER A 119 -14.44 -3.02 -32.23
CA SER A 119 -14.75 -3.10 -33.66
C SER A 119 -13.56 -2.54 -34.46
N ALA A 120 -12.93 -3.44 -35.23
CA ALA A 120 -12.05 -3.28 -36.40
C ALA A 120 -11.06 -4.46 -36.38
N ASP A 121 -11.00 -5.38 -37.34
CA ASP A 121 -11.35 -5.38 -38.76
C ASP A 121 -11.72 -6.81 -39.19
#